data_AF-A0A1B6EVD9-F1
#
_entry.id   AF-A0A1B6EVD9-F1
#
_cell.length_a   1.000
_cell.length_b   1.000
_cell.length_c   1.000
_cell.angle_alpha   90.00
_cell.angle_beta   90.00
_cell.angle_gamma   90.00
#
_symmetry.space_group_name_H-M   'P 1'
#
loop_
_entity.id
_entity.type
_entity.pdbx_description
1 polymer ?
#
loop_
_entity_poly.entity_id
_entity_poly.type
_entity_poly.pdbx_seq_one_letter_code
_entity_poly.pdbx_strand_id
1 'polypeptide(L)'
;GMDLAACIELIEKPMGILSILEEESMFPKATDKTFEEKLMNNHLGKSPNFQKPKPPKPGCQAAHFAIGHYAGVVSYNITGWLEKNKDPLNDTVVDQFKKGNNKLLVEIFADHPGQSGGADAGGGGKGGKRTKGSGFLTVSVLYREQLNNLMTTLRSTQPHFVRCIIPNELKQPGVIDSHLVMHQLTCNGVLEGIRICRKGFPNRMVYPDF
;
A
#
# COMPACT_ATOMS: atom_id res chain seq x y z
N GLY A 1 -11.42 18.56 -1.00
CA GLY A 1 -11.88 17.25 -0.50
C GLY A 1 -11.93 16.22 -1.59
N MET A 2 -12.63 16.49 -2.70
CA MET A 2 -12.81 15.55 -3.82
C MET A 2 -11.59 15.34 -4.74
N ASP A 3 -10.56 16.19 -4.64
CA ASP A 3 -9.39 16.15 -5.54
C ASP A 3 -8.47 14.94 -5.32
N LEU A 4 -8.56 14.30 -4.15
CA LEU A 4 -7.78 13.11 -3.78
C LEU A 4 -8.35 11.81 -4.33
N ALA A 5 -9.66 11.79 -4.63
CA ALA A 5 -10.37 10.57 -4.98
C ALA A 5 -9.85 9.98 -6.30
N ALA A 6 -9.58 10.81 -7.31
CA ALA A 6 -9.06 10.36 -8.60
C ALA A 6 -7.73 9.60 -8.47
N CYS A 7 -6.86 10.03 -7.55
CA CYS A 7 -5.59 9.33 -7.28
C CYS A 7 -5.80 7.99 -6.57
N ILE A 8 -6.74 7.92 -5.60
CA ILE A 8 -7.05 6.68 -4.89
C ILE A 8 -7.68 5.67 -5.86
N GLU A 9 -8.62 6.13 -6.68
CA GLU A 9 -9.28 5.32 -7.69
C GLU A 9 -8.30 4.75 -8.71
N LEU A 10 -7.33 5.56 -9.17
CA LEU A 10 -6.25 5.08 -10.05
C LEU A 10 -5.48 3.87 -9.45
N ILE A 11 -5.31 3.83 -8.13
CA ILE A 11 -4.56 2.78 -7.45
C ILE A 11 -5.43 1.56 -7.18
N GLU A 12 -6.63 1.75 -6.61
CA GLU A 12 -7.43 0.69 -5.99
C GLU A 12 -8.60 0.17 -6.83
N LYS A 13 -9.17 0.98 -7.75
CA LYS A 13 -10.35 0.53 -8.53
C LYS A 13 -9.99 -0.62 -9.46
N PRO A 14 -11.00 -1.39 -9.92
CA PRO A 14 -10.82 -2.34 -11.02
C PRO A 14 -10.10 -1.67 -12.20
N MET A 15 -9.18 -2.39 -12.83
CA MET A 15 -8.27 -1.86 -13.86
C MET A 15 -7.32 -0.73 -13.41
N GLY A 16 -7.22 -0.49 -12.09
CA GLY A 16 -6.21 0.37 -11.50
C GLY A 16 -4.86 -0.33 -11.37
N ILE A 17 -3.88 0.38 -10.80
CA ILE A 17 -2.50 -0.09 -10.71
C ILE A 17 -2.40 -1.44 -9.99
N LEU A 18 -3.09 -1.60 -8.85
CA LEU A 18 -3.03 -2.85 -8.07
C LEU A 18 -3.69 -4.02 -8.81
N SER A 19 -4.80 -3.79 -9.52
CA SER A 19 -5.45 -4.84 -10.31
C SER A 19 -4.58 -5.33 -11.47
N ILE A 20 -3.92 -4.42 -12.18
CA ILE A 20 -3.00 -4.80 -13.27
C ILE A 20 -1.79 -5.56 -12.70
N LEU A 21 -1.31 -5.17 -11.51
CA LEU A 21 -0.21 -5.85 -10.82
C LEU A 21 -0.61 -7.28 -10.41
N GLU A 22 -1.83 -7.46 -9.90
CA GLU A 22 -2.42 -8.75 -9.55
C GLU A 22 -2.49 -9.68 -10.76
N GLU A 23 -3.06 -9.20 -11.86
CA GLU A 23 -3.17 -9.95 -13.11
C GLU A 23 -1.80 -10.38 -13.64
N GLU A 24 -0.85 -9.45 -13.78
CA GLU A 24 0.50 -9.75 -14.26
C GLU A 24 1.26 -10.68 -13.32
N SER A 25 1.00 -10.64 -12.01
CA SER A 25 1.64 -11.56 -11.07
C SER A 25 1.20 -13.01 -11.32
N MET A 26 -0.02 -13.25 -11.80
CA MET A 26 -0.52 -14.60 -12.09
C MET A 26 0.01 -15.18 -13.42
N PHE A 27 0.50 -14.34 -14.35
CA PHE A 27 0.99 -14.79 -15.64
C PHE A 27 2.46 -15.25 -15.57
N PRO A 28 2.79 -16.52 -15.88
CA PRO A 28 4.16 -17.05 -15.72
C PRO A 28 5.22 -16.36 -16.60
N LYS A 29 4.81 -15.76 -17.71
CA LYS A 29 5.70 -15.07 -18.67
C LYS A 29 5.66 -13.54 -18.54
N ALA A 30 4.87 -13.01 -17.61
CA ALA A 30 4.86 -11.58 -17.35
C ALA A 30 6.17 -11.14 -16.69
N THR A 31 6.58 -9.93 -17.01
CA THR A 31 7.79 -9.28 -16.50
C THR A 31 7.43 -7.88 -16.03
N ASP A 32 8.29 -7.24 -15.23
CA ASP A 32 8.03 -5.86 -14.82
C ASP A 32 7.87 -4.93 -16.04
N LYS A 33 8.51 -5.24 -17.17
CA LYS A 33 8.35 -4.52 -18.43
C LYS A 33 6.95 -4.68 -19.04
N THR A 34 6.39 -5.90 -19.06
CA THR A 34 5.01 -6.09 -19.57
C THR A 34 3.99 -5.41 -18.67
N PHE A 35 4.25 -5.40 -17.35
CA PHE A 35 3.48 -4.62 -16.39
C PHE A 35 3.56 -3.11 -16.67
N GLU A 36 4.75 -2.56 -16.92
CA GLU A 36 4.95 -1.16 -17.32
C GLU A 36 4.13 -0.80 -18.55
N GLU A 37 4.25 -1.60 -19.62
CA GLU A 37 3.59 -1.37 -20.88
C GLU A 37 2.07 -1.35 -20.70
N LYS A 38 1.52 -2.28 -19.89
CA LYS A 38 0.10 -2.28 -19.53
C LYS A 38 -0.30 -1.03 -18.76
N LEU A 39 0.48 -0.58 -17.78
CA LEU A 39 0.18 0.66 -17.04
C LEU A 39 0.16 1.88 -17.97
N MET A 40 1.18 2.01 -18.82
CA MET A 40 1.28 3.11 -19.78
C MET A 40 0.10 3.12 -20.74
N ASN A 41 -0.25 1.96 -21.32
CA ASN A 41 -1.35 1.87 -22.29
C ASN A 41 -2.72 2.13 -21.67
N ASN A 42 -2.93 1.73 -20.41
CA ASN A 42 -4.21 1.89 -19.73
C ASN A 42 -4.42 3.27 -19.11
N HIS A 43 -3.35 3.96 -18.68
CA HIS A 43 -3.50 5.19 -17.88
C HIS A 43 -2.88 6.44 -18.49
N LEU A 44 -1.82 6.32 -19.31
CA LEU A 44 -1.16 7.51 -19.86
C LEU A 44 -2.10 8.28 -20.78
N GLY A 45 -2.31 9.56 -20.47
CA GLY A 45 -3.23 10.45 -21.21
C GLY A 45 -4.72 10.20 -20.94
N LYS A 46 -5.07 9.16 -20.19
CA LYS A 46 -6.46 8.82 -19.81
C LYS A 46 -6.76 9.13 -18.35
N SER A 47 -5.77 8.95 -17.48
CA SER A 47 -5.88 9.19 -16.04
C SER A 47 -5.11 10.46 -15.66
N PRO A 48 -5.74 11.48 -15.06
CA PRO A 48 -5.11 12.78 -14.81
C PRO A 48 -3.93 12.71 -13.84
N ASN A 49 -3.97 11.77 -12.89
CA ASN A 49 -2.92 11.59 -11.89
C ASN A 49 -1.78 10.68 -12.37
N PHE A 50 -1.87 10.06 -13.56
CA PHE A 50 -0.82 9.18 -14.09
C PHE A 50 0.07 9.93 -15.08
N GLN A 51 1.37 9.93 -14.83
CA GLN A 51 2.35 10.75 -15.55
C GLN A 51 3.58 9.94 -15.95
N LYS A 52 4.31 10.45 -16.95
CA LYS A 52 5.65 9.96 -17.25
C LYS A 52 6.62 10.36 -16.12
N PRO A 53 7.62 9.53 -15.81
CA PRO A 53 8.60 9.84 -14.79
C PRO A 53 9.45 11.03 -15.22
N LYS A 54 9.90 11.83 -14.25
CA LYS A 54 10.92 12.85 -14.52
C LYS A 54 12.26 12.17 -14.81
N PRO A 55 13.16 12.81 -15.58
CA PRO A 55 14.52 12.29 -15.78
C PRO A 55 15.18 11.96 -14.43
N PRO A 56 15.92 10.84 -14.34
CA PRO A 56 16.56 10.45 -13.09
C PRO A 56 17.56 11.51 -12.66
N LYS A 57 17.62 11.77 -11.35
CA LYS A 57 18.72 12.54 -10.77
C LYS A 57 20.03 11.76 -10.91
N PRO A 58 21.20 12.43 -10.99
CA PRO A 58 22.49 11.75 -11.03
C PRO A 58 22.64 10.74 -9.89
N GLY A 59 22.99 9.48 -10.22
CA GLY A 59 23.14 8.39 -9.24
C GLY A 59 21.83 7.68 -8.86
N CYS A 60 20.67 8.12 -9.34
CA CYS A 60 19.41 7.42 -9.12
C CYS A 60 19.03 6.55 -10.33
N GLN A 61 18.44 5.39 -10.07
CA GLN A 61 17.86 4.56 -11.13
C GLN A 61 16.69 5.28 -11.81
N ALA A 62 16.50 5.00 -13.10
CA ALA A 62 15.35 5.50 -13.83
C ALA A 62 14.05 4.95 -13.21
N ALA A 63 13.08 5.84 -13.04
CA ALA A 63 11.71 5.47 -12.73
C ALA A 63 10.98 5.10 -14.02
N HIS A 64 9.90 4.34 -13.88
CA HIS A 64 9.12 3.82 -15.01
C HIS A 64 7.84 4.64 -15.20
N PHE A 65 7.17 5.01 -14.11
CA PHE A 65 6.00 5.91 -14.14
C PHE A 65 6.00 6.88 -12.96
N ALA A 66 5.09 7.85 -12.98
CA ALA A 66 4.87 8.75 -11.85
C ALA A 66 3.39 8.94 -11.54
N ILE A 67 3.07 9.16 -10.28
CA ILE A 67 1.73 9.51 -9.81
C ILE A 67 1.76 10.92 -9.22
N GLY A 68 0.84 11.76 -9.67
CA GLY A 68 0.55 13.04 -9.03
C GLY A 68 -0.30 12.83 -7.79
N HIS A 69 0.33 12.75 -6.62
CA HIS A 69 -0.36 12.79 -5.33
C HIS A 69 -0.64 14.24 -4.93
N TYR A 70 -1.51 14.45 -3.94
CA TYR A 70 -1.79 15.80 -3.43
C TYR A 70 -0.56 16.52 -2.88
N ALA A 71 0.39 15.77 -2.32
CA ALA A 71 1.65 16.28 -1.81
C ALA A 71 2.67 16.60 -2.93
N GLY A 72 2.45 16.09 -4.15
CA GLY A 72 3.38 16.23 -5.26
C GLY A 72 3.50 14.97 -6.11
N VAL A 73 4.35 15.05 -7.12
CA VAL A 73 4.57 13.95 -8.07
C VAL A 73 5.65 13.00 -7.53
N VAL A 74 5.31 11.72 -7.41
CA VAL A 74 6.22 10.66 -6.99
C VAL A 74 6.54 9.77 -8.20
N SER A 75 7.83 9.55 -8.46
CA SER A 75 8.29 8.67 -9.54
C SER A 75 8.61 7.28 -8.98
N TYR A 76 8.02 6.25 -9.57
CA TYR A 76 8.09 4.86 -9.11
C TYR A 76 9.01 4.03 -10.00
N ASN A 77 9.87 3.26 -9.35
CA ASN A 77 10.64 2.19 -9.99
C ASN A 77 9.92 0.86 -9.72
N ILE A 78 9.59 0.13 -10.80
CA ILE A 78 8.82 -1.12 -10.74
C ILE A 78 9.69 -2.39 -10.73
N THR A 79 11.01 -2.26 -10.73
CA THR A 79 11.91 -3.40 -10.77
C THR A 79 11.68 -4.30 -9.55
N GLY A 80 11.47 -5.58 -9.81
CA GLY A 80 11.14 -6.61 -8.82
C GLY A 80 9.73 -6.51 -8.25
N TRP A 81 8.82 -5.71 -8.81
CA TRP A 81 7.46 -5.58 -8.27
C TRP A 81 6.67 -6.88 -8.39
N LEU A 82 6.73 -7.56 -9.54
CA LEU A 82 6.03 -8.83 -9.71
C LEU A 82 6.54 -9.89 -8.72
N GLU A 83 7.85 -9.97 -8.50
CA GLU A 83 8.43 -10.90 -7.54
C GLU A 83 8.01 -10.57 -6.11
N LYS A 84 8.16 -9.31 -5.68
CA LYS A 84 7.72 -8.85 -4.35
C LYS A 84 6.23 -9.07 -4.11
N ASN A 85 5.40 -8.98 -5.14
CA ASN A 85 3.96 -9.18 -5.02
C ASN A 85 3.55 -10.66 -4.95
N LYS A 86 4.35 -11.54 -5.56
CA LYS A 86 4.19 -13.00 -5.46
C LYS A 86 4.64 -13.55 -4.12
N ASP A 87 5.61 -12.89 -3.48
CA ASP A 87 6.23 -13.29 -2.21
C ASP A 87 6.68 -14.77 -2.24
N PRO A 88 7.55 -15.16 -3.20
CA PRO A 88 7.88 -16.56 -3.42
C PRO A 88 8.71 -17.11 -2.25
N LEU A 89 8.18 -18.12 -1.58
CA LEU A 89 8.93 -18.93 -0.62
C LEU A 89 9.29 -20.28 -1.23
N ASN A 90 10.45 -20.82 -0.84
CA ASN A 90 10.83 -22.15 -1.23
C ASN A 90 10.00 -23.18 -0.45
N ASP A 91 9.05 -23.80 -1.14
CA ASP A 91 8.12 -24.77 -0.59
C ASP A 91 8.78 -25.99 0.09
N THR A 92 9.95 -26.42 -0.38
CA THR A 92 10.72 -27.51 0.24
C THR A 92 11.28 -27.08 1.59
N VAL A 93 11.77 -25.84 1.70
CA VAL A 93 12.27 -25.27 2.96
C VAL A 93 11.12 -25.10 3.96
N VAL A 94 9.96 -24.62 3.50
CA VAL A 94 8.76 -24.53 4.33
C VAL A 94 8.35 -25.90 4.87
N ASP A 95 8.42 -26.96 4.06
CA ASP A 95 8.13 -28.31 4.53
C ASP A 95 9.11 -28.81 5.61
N GLN A 96 10.40 -28.49 5.49
CA GLN A 96 11.39 -28.81 6.53
C GLN A 96 11.07 -28.09 7.85
N PHE A 97 10.63 -26.84 7.74
CA PHE A 97 10.20 -26.01 8.86
C PHE A 97 8.97 -26.60 9.57
N LYS A 98 7.97 -27.06 8.82
CA LYS A 98 6.75 -27.69 9.36
C LYS A 98 7.01 -29.06 10.01
N LYS A 99 8.06 -29.77 9.61
CA LYS A 99 8.45 -31.09 10.14
C LYS A 99 9.61 -31.02 11.14
N GLY A 100 10.08 -29.83 11.45
CA GLY A 100 11.18 -29.61 12.38
C GLY A 100 10.80 -29.83 13.84
N ASN A 101 11.81 -29.85 14.71
CA ASN A 101 11.61 -30.07 16.15
C ASN A 101 11.32 -28.76 16.93
N ASN A 102 11.47 -27.59 16.29
CA ASN A 102 11.18 -26.31 16.91
C ASN A 102 9.67 -26.01 16.82
N LYS A 103 8.98 -26.16 17.95
CA LYS A 103 7.51 -25.98 18.04
C LYS A 103 7.04 -24.59 17.55
N LEU A 104 7.77 -23.53 17.90
CA LEU A 104 7.42 -22.17 17.46
C LEU A 104 7.50 -22.04 15.94
N LEU A 105 8.53 -22.65 15.36
CA LEU A 105 8.76 -22.60 13.91
C LEU A 105 7.66 -23.38 13.17
N VAL A 106 7.25 -24.54 13.69
CA VAL A 106 6.12 -25.31 13.14
C VAL A 106 4.81 -24.52 13.21
N GLU A 107 4.57 -23.81 14.31
CA GLU A 107 3.37 -22.97 14.49
C GLU A 107 3.33 -21.79 13.50
N ILE A 108 4.44 -21.08 13.32
CA ILE A 108 4.53 -19.94 12.40
C ILE A 108 4.21 -20.34 10.94
N PHE A 109 4.65 -21.52 10.51
CA PHE A 109 4.46 -21.99 9.13
C PHE A 109 3.26 -22.91 8.93
N ALA A 110 2.40 -23.08 9.95
CA ALA A 110 1.27 -24.00 9.90
C ALA A 110 0.33 -23.72 8.70
N ASP A 111 0.01 -22.44 8.48
CA ASP A 111 -0.92 -21.97 7.46
C ASP A 111 -0.30 -21.81 6.06
N HIS A 112 1.03 -21.97 5.93
CA HIS A 112 1.68 -21.94 4.62
C HIS A 112 1.46 -23.28 3.91
N PRO A 113 1.03 -23.31 2.63
CA PRO A 113 0.74 -24.55 1.93
C PRO A 113 1.96 -25.48 1.88
N GLY A 114 3.15 -24.96 1.54
CA GLY A 114 4.36 -25.77 1.39
C GLY A 114 4.25 -26.75 0.21
N GLN A 115 5.30 -27.54 -0.02
CA GLN A 115 5.34 -28.46 -1.17
C GLN A 115 4.36 -29.63 -1.00
N SER A 116 4.23 -30.09 0.25
CA SER A 116 3.33 -31.18 0.64
C SER A 116 1.85 -30.80 0.76
N GLY A 117 1.52 -29.50 0.64
CA GLY A 117 0.15 -28.98 0.72
C GLY A 117 -0.65 -29.03 -0.59
N GLY A 118 -0.27 -29.89 -1.54
CA GLY A 118 -0.97 -30.04 -2.82
C GLY A 118 -2.39 -30.61 -2.67
N ALA A 119 -3.38 -29.82 -3.11
CA ALA A 119 -4.74 -30.13 -3.61
C ALA A 119 -5.70 -31.13 -2.90
N ASP A 120 -5.26 -31.99 -1.97
CA ASP A 120 -6.03 -33.15 -1.48
C ASP A 120 -6.18 -33.30 0.04
N ALA A 121 -5.91 -32.25 0.83
CA ALA A 121 -6.26 -32.28 2.26
C ALA A 121 -7.66 -31.70 2.52
N GLY A 122 -8.69 -32.48 2.16
CA GLY A 122 -10.08 -32.27 2.60
C GLY A 122 -10.30 -32.59 4.08
N GLY A 123 -9.49 -32.01 4.98
CA GLY A 123 -9.58 -32.24 6.43
C GLY A 123 -10.10 -31.00 7.15
N GLY A 124 -11.34 -31.10 7.67
CA GLY A 124 -12.01 -30.03 8.41
C GLY A 124 -11.34 -29.67 9.74
N GLY A 125 -10.39 -28.74 9.70
CA GLY A 125 -9.92 -27.99 10.87
C GLY A 125 -10.68 -26.68 11.02
N LYS A 126 -11.22 -26.43 12.23
CA LYS A 126 -11.85 -25.14 12.60
C LYS A 126 -10.78 -24.04 12.67
N GLY A 127 -10.45 -23.45 11.53
CA GLY A 127 -9.57 -22.28 11.42
C GLY A 127 -9.42 -21.90 9.95
N GLY A 128 -9.98 -20.76 9.55
CA GLY A 128 -9.72 -20.11 8.25
C GLY A 128 -9.91 -20.98 7.01
N LYS A 129 -11.13 -21.05 6.47
CA LYS A 129 -11.45 -21.69 5.19
C LYS A 129 -10.76 -20.95 4.03
N ARG A 130 -9.49 -21.26 3.74
CA ARG A 130 -8.88 -20.92 2.44
C ARG A 130 -9.49 -21.85 1.39
N THR A 131 -10.33 -21.29 0.54
CA THR A 131 -10.99 -22.00 -0.56
C THR A 131 -9.97 -22.59 -1.52
N LYS A 132 -10.28 -23.77 -2.05
CA LYS A 132 -9.56 -24.51 -3.11
C LYS A 132 -9.41 -23.56 -4.32
N GLY A 133 -8.24 -22.91 -4.44
CA GLY A 133 -8.00 -21.75 -5.32
C GLY A 133 -7.06 -20.68 -4.70
N SER A 134 -6.85 -20.71 -3.38
CA SER A 134 -6.01 -19.79 -2.59
C SER A 134 -4.49 -19.85 -2.88
N GLY A 135 -4.03 -20.66 -3.83
CA GLY A 135 -2.59 -20.86 -4.11
C GLY A 135 -1.88 -19.66 -4.72
N PHE A 136 -2.58 -18.57 -5.02
CA PHE A 136 -1.99 -17.38 -5.62
C PHE A 136 -2.65 -16.09 -5.12
N LEU A 137 -2.81 -15.96 -3.79
CA LEU A 137 -3.13 -14.67 -3.19
C LEU A 137 -1.86 -13.81 -3.20
N THR A 138 -1.87 -12.74 -3.97
CA THR A 138 -0.76 -11.78 -3.98
C THR A 138 -0.78 -10.92 -2.72
N VAL A 139 0.39 -10.38 -2.37
CA VAL A 139 0.57 -9.46 -1.25
C VAL A 139 -0.36 -8.24 -1.36
N SER A 140 -0.55 -7.70 -2.57
CA SER A 140 -1.46 -6.59 -2.83
C SER A 140 -2.92 -6.87 -2.45
N VAL A 141 -3.43 -8.09 -2.69
CA VAL A 141 -4.81 -8.46 -2.39
C VAL A 141 -5.03 -8.48 -0.89
N LEU A 142 -4.11 -9.09 -0.15
CA LEU A 142 -4.16 -9.17 1.32
C LEU A 142 -4.17 -7.78 1.95
N TYR A 143 -3.26 -6.89 1.52
CA TYR A 143 -3.22 -5.54 2.04
C TYR A 143 -4.45 -4.71 1.66
N ARG A 144 -5.01 -4.90 0.45
CA ARG A 144 -6.24 -4.22 0.05
C ARG A 144 -7.42 -4.62 0.92
N GLU A 145 -7.56 -5.91 1.24
CA GLU A 145 -8.61 -6.39 2.14
C GLU A 145 -8.46 -5.83 3.55
N GLN A 146 -7.25 -5.89 4.11
CA GLN A 146 -6.93 -5.34 5.43
C GLN A 146 -7.18 -3.83 5.49
N LEU A 147 -6.79 -3.09 4.44
CA LEU A 147 -7.02 -1.65 4.34
C LEU A 147 -8.52 -1.32 4.28
N ASN A 148 -9.31 -2.08 3.53
CA ASN A 148 -10.76 -1.90 3.46
C ASN A 148 -11.44 -2.12 4.82
N ASN A 149 -11.02 -3.16 5.55
CA ASN A 149 -11.51 -3.43 6.89
C ASN A 149 -11.15 -2.29 7.85
N LEU A 150 -9.89 -1.84 7.83
CA LEU A 150 -9.42 -0.70 8.63
C LEU A 150 -10.21 0.57 8.33
N MET A 151 -10.38 0.91 7.05
CA MET A 151 -11.12 2.11 6.64
C MET A 151 -12.58 2.06 7.04
N THR A 152 -13.20 0.87 7.06
CA THR A 152 -14.57 0.67 7.56
C THR A 152 -14.66 0.97 9.05
N THR A 153 -13.74 0.43 9.85
CA THR A 153 -13.68 0.70 11.30
C THR A 153 -13.40 2.17 11.60
N LEU A 154 -12.45 2.80 10.89
CA LEU A 154 -12.13 4.22 11.12
C LEU A 154 -13.34 5.12 10.81
N ARG A 155 -14.11 4.81 9.75
CA ARG A 155 -15.32 5.56 9.39
C ARG A 155 -16.45 5.46 10.43
N SER A 156 -16.47 4.40 11.27
CA SER A 156 -17.45 4.26 12.34
C SER A 156 -17.03 4.91 13.66
N THR A 157 -15.90 5.64 13.70
CA THR A 157 -15.39 6.31 14.88
C THR A 157 -15.37 7.83 14.72
N GLN A 158 -15.21 8.56 15.82
CA GLN A 158 -14.95 10.00 15.80
C GLN A 158 -13.44 10.24 15.70
N PRO A 159 -12.92 10.80 14.59
CA PRO A 159 -11.49 10.95 14.42
C PRO A 159 -10.95 12.16 15.19
N HIS A 160 -9.82 11.96 15.87
CA HIS A 160 -8.98 13.01 16.45
C HIS A 160 -7.63 12.96 15.74
N PHE A 161 -7.15 14.12 15.26
CA PHE A 161 -5.93 14.17 14.44
C PHE A 161 -4.80 14.88 15.19
N VAL A 162 -3.63 14.23 15.22
CA VAL A 162 -2.35 14.82 15.60
C VAL A 162 -1.43 14.69 14.40
N ARG A 163 -0.81 15.80 13.98
CA ARG A 163 0.12 15.81 12.84
C ARG A 163 1.51 16.23 13.30
N CYS A 164 2.40 15.24 13.33
CA CYS A 164 3.81 15.44 13.64
C CYS A 164 4.52 16.10 12.46
N ILE A 165 5.44 17.02 12.76
CA ILE A 165 6.27 17.74 11.78
C ILE A 165 7.73 17.44 12.07
N ILE A 166 8.49 17.09 11.04
CA ILE A 166 9.94 16.85 11.14
C ILE A 166 10.62 18.23 11.20
N PRO A 167 11.36 18.54 12.27
CA PRO A 167 11.98 19.86 12.42
C PRO A 167 13.26 20.00 11.59
N ASN A 168 14.05 18.94 11.40
CA ASN A 168 15.27 18.93 10.57
C ASN A 168 15.67 17.49 10.18
N GLU A 169 16.47 17.35 9.11
CA GLU A 169 16.97 16.05 8.64
C GLU A 169 18.22 15.56 9.40
N LEU A 170 18.91 16.46 10.12
CA LEU A 170 20.10 16.14 10.92
C LEU A 170 19.77 15.38 12.21
N LYS A 171 18.48 15.20 12.52
CA LYS A 171 17.96 14.57 13.74
C LYS A 171 18.46 15.24 15.03
N GLN A 172 18.68 16.55 14.98
CA GLN A 172 19.17 17.32 16.12
C GLN A 172 18.02 17.99 16.89
N PRO A 173 18.00 17.93 18.23
CA PRO A 173 17.03 18.68 19.02
C PRO A 173 17.30 20.19 18.91
N GLY A 174 16.24 21.01 18.98
CA GLY A 174 16.34 22.47 18.99
C GLY A 174 16.65 23.14 17.65
N VAL A 175 16.95 22.37 16.60
CA VAL A 175 17.20 22.88 15.24
C VAL A 175 15.92 22.79 14.41
N ILE A 176 15.56 23.86 13.71
CA ILE A 176 14.41 23.89 12.81
C ILE A 176 14.81 24.38 11.42
N ASP A 177 14.43 23.62 10.39
CA ASP A 177 14.56 23.99 8.99
C ASP A 177 13.21 24.52 8.49
N SER A 178 13.15 25.83 8.27
CA SER A 178 11.94 26.52 7.83
C SER A 178 11.43 26.04 6.48
N HIS A 179 12.32 25.69 5.53
CA HIS A 179 11.91 25.27 4.20
C HIS A 179 11.32 23.86 4.24
N LEU A 180 11.94 22.96 5.01
CA LEU A 180 11.44 21.61 5.25
C LEU A 180 10.07 21.62 5.94
N VAL A 181 9.90 22.46 6.97
CA VAL A 181 8.63 22.61 7.69
C VAL A 181 7.55 23.18 6.77
N MET A 182 7.86 24.23 6.00
CA MET A 182 6.91 24.83 5.07
C MET A 182 6.43 23.83 4.02
N HIS A 183 7.37 23.05 3.44
CA HIS A 183 7.03 21.99 2.50
C HIS A 183 6.06 20.97 3.12
N GLN A 184 6.34 20.51 4.35
CA GLN A 184 5.46 19.58 5.05
C GLN A 184 4.07 20.17 5.33
N LEU A 185 3.96 21.44 5.75
CA LEU A 185 2.67 22.06 6.04
C LEU A 185 1.75 22.11 4.80
N THR A 186 2.34 22.39 3.64
CA THR A 186 1.64 22.37 2.35
C THR A 186 1.28 20.93 1.95
N CYS A 187 2.27 20.03 1.92
CA CYS A 187 2.09 18.66 1.47
C CYS A 187 1.21 17.81 2.38
N ASN A 188 1.06 18.18 3.64
CA ASN A 188 0.17 17.50 4.58
C ASN A 188 -1.25 18.07 4.58
N GLY A 189 -1.51 19.17 3.87
CA GLY A 189 -2.80 19.85 3.92
C GLY A 189 -3.12 20.41 5.31
N VAL A 190 -2.11 20.80 6.10
CA VAL A 190 -2.32 21.45 7.39
C VAL A 190 -3.00 22.80 7.20
N LEU A 191 -2.58 23.55 6.17
CA LEU A 191 -3.18 24.84 5.81
C LEU A 191 -4.65 24.67 5.41
N GLU A 192 -4.96 23.65 4.63
CA GLU A 192 -6.32 23.25 4.23
C GLU A 192 -7.16 22.86 5.45
N GLY A 193 -6.57 22.09 6.37
CA GLY A 193 -7.18 21.66 7.62
C GLY A 193 -7.54 22.85 8.50
N ILE A 194 -6.60 23.77 8.75
CA ILE A 194 -6.83 24.98 9.53
C ILE A 194 -7.97 25.81 8.92
N ARG A 195 -7.99 25.99 7.60
CA ARG A 195 -9.04 26.74 6.90
C ARG A 195 -10.44 26.12 7.09
N ILE A 196 -10.55 24.80 7.16
CA ILE A 196 -11.82 24.11 7.45
C ILE A 196 -12.16 24.21 8.94
N CYS A 197 -11.20 23.96 9.83
CA CYS A 197 -11.39 24.03 11.28
C CYS A 197 -11.79 25.44 11.76
N ARG A 198 -11.28 26.51 11.13
CA ARG A 198 -11.69 27.91 11.40
C ARG A 198 -13.16 28.19 11.07
N LYS A 199 -13.77 27.41 10.18
CA LYS A 199 -15.22 27.49 9.89
C LYS A 199 -16.06 26.62 10.82
N GLY A 200 -15.42 25.74 11.60
CA GLY A 200 -16.08 24.92 12.60
C GLY A 200 -15.92 25.50 14.01
N PHE A 201 -16.57 24.84 14.97
CA PHE A 201 -16.35 25.05 16.40
C PHE A 201 -15.34 24.00 16.89
N PRO A 202 -14.05 24.37 17.10
CA PRO A 202 -13.03 23.42 17.52
C PRO A 202 -13.27 22.88 18.94
N ASN A 203 -13.91 23.67 19.80
CA ASN A 203 -14.33 23.24 21.13
C ASN A 203 -15.74 22.67 21.06
N ARG A 204 -15.90 21.41 21.50
CA ARG A 204 -17.20 20.75 21.66
C ARG A 204 -17.36 20.39 23.13
N MET A 205 -18.31 21.04 23.81
CA MET A 205 -18.71 20.68 25.18
C MET A 205 -20.10 20.06 25.14
N VAL A 206 -20.40 19.17 26.08
CA VAL A 206 -21.75 18.61 26.22
C VAL A 206 -22.64 19.72 26.78
N TYR A 207 -23.86 19.86 26.25
CA TYR A 207 -24.76 20.96 26.62
C TYR A 207 -25.02 21.13 28.14
N PRO A 208 -25.13 20.05 28.96
CA PRO A 208 -25.28 20.19 30.41
C PRO A 208 -24.06 20.80 31.13
N ASP A 209 -22.88 20.76 30.52
CA ASP A 209 -21.64 21.32 31.07
C ASP A 209 -21.40 22.79 30.65
N PHE A 210 -22.32 23.39 29.88
CA PHE A 210 -22.30 24.80 29.46
C PHE A 210 -23.21 25.65 30.35
#